data_AF-A0A660MPL7-F1
#
_entry.id   AF-A0A660MPL7-F1
#
_cell.length_a   1.000
_cell.length_b   1.000
_cell.length_c   1.000
_cell.angle_alpha   90.00
_cell.angle_beta   90.00
_cell.angle_gamma   90.00
#
_symmetry.space_group_name_H-M   'P 1'
#
loop_
_entity.id
_entity.type
_entity.pdbx_description
1 polymer ?
#
loop_
_entity_poly.entity_id
_entity_poly.type
_entity_poly.pdbx_seq_one_letter_code
_entity_poly.pdbx_strand_id
1 'polypeptide(L)' 'MPLVAHRPLAALDRLRAEGQEILDVERAHRQDIRELHIGLLNIMPDGALKATERQFLRLIGNSNRIAQF' A
#
# COMPACT_ATOMS: atom_id res chain seq x y z
N MET A 1 5.53 6.82 3.13
CA MET A 1 5.59 6.54 1.68
C MET A 1 4.20 6.15 1.23
N PRO A 2 3.59 6.88 0.28
CA PRO A 2 2.29 6.50 -0.24
C PRO A 2 2.32 5.11 -0.88
N LEU A 3 1.26 4.32 -0.69
CA LEU A 3 1.12 3.01 -1.32
C LEU A 3 0.77 3.20 -2.80
N VAL A 4 1.34 2.38 -3.69
CA VAL A 4 1.03 2.41 -5.13
C VAL A 4 0.09 1.26 -5.48
N ALA A 5 -1.03 1.58 -6.13
CA ALA A 5 -2.01 0.59 -6.56
C ALA A 5 -1.60 -0.12 -7.85
N HIS A 6 -0.58 -0.97 -7.79
CA HIS A 6 -0.09 -1.72 -8.94
C HIS A 6 -1.01 -2.89 -9.37
N ARG A 7 -1.83 -3.41 -8.45
CA ARG A 7 -2.84 -4.44 -8.73
C ARG A 7 -4.17 -4.11 -8.03
N PRO A 8 -5.32 -4.53 -8.57
CA PRO A 8 -6.61 -4.34 -7.93
C PRO A 8 -6.75 -5.29 -6.72
N LEU A 9 -6.23 -4.88 -5.56
CA LEU A 9 -6.48 -5.54 -4.28
C LEU A 9 -7.65 -4.88 -3.56
N ALA A 10 -8.65 -5.67 -3.15
CA ALA A 10 -9.79 -5.17 -2.36
C ALA A 10 -9.38 -4.50 -1.04
N ALA A 11 -8.21 -4.86 -0.49
CA ALA A 11 -7.65 -4.20 0.69
C ALA A 11 -7.29 -2.73 0.41
N LEU A 12 -6.83 -2.39 -0.79
CA LEU A 12 -6.49 -1.01 -1.18
C LEU A 12 -7.74 -0.14 -1.25
N ASP A 13 -8.83 -0.64 -1.82
CA ASP A 13 -10.08 0.13 -1.92
C ASP A 13 -10.65 0.46 -0.53
N ARG A 14 -10.53 -0.49 0.40
CA ARG A 14 -10.94 -0.25 1.79
C ARG A 14 -10.04 0.76 2.49
N LEU A 15 -8.73 0.73 2.25
CA LEU A 15 -7.80 1.72 2.79
C LEU A 15 -8.07 3.12 2.22
N ARG A 16 -8.43 3.24 0.92
CA ARG A 16 -8.87 4.51 0.34
C ARG A 16 -10.11 5.05 1.03
N ALA A 17 -11.12 4.20 1.27
CA ALA A 17 -12.34 4.57 1.98
C ALA A 17 -12.07 4.98 3.44
N GLU A 18 -11.00 4.46 4.05
CA GLU A 18 -10.53 4.83 5.39
C GLU A 18 -9.66 6.11 5.40
N GLY A 19 -9.50 6.78 4.25
CA GLY A 19 -8.76 8.04 4.12
C GLY A 19 -7.25 7.88 3.94
N GLN A 20 -6.76 6.67 3.65
CA GLN A 20 -5.35 6.41 3.41
C GLN A 20 -4.96 6.86 1.99
N GLU A 21 -3.84 7.59 1.88
CA GLU A 21 -3.33 8.06 0.58
C GLU A 21 -2.75 6.89 -0.23
N ILE A 22 -3.40 6.57 -1.34
CA ILE A 22 -2.97 5.54 -2.29
C ILE A 22 -2.76 6.19 -3.65
N LEU A 23 -1.54 6.14 -4.16
CA LEU A 23 -1.16 6.65 -5.47
C LEU A 23 -1.54 5.68 -6.59
N ASP A 24 -1.87 6.27 -7.73
CA ASP A 24 -1.93 5.57 -9.01
C ASP A 24 -0.50 5.34 -9.53
N VAL A 25 -0.29 4.27 -10.29
CA VAL A 25 0.99 3.90 -10.92
C VAL A 25 1.49 5.04 -11.82
N GLU A 26 0.59 5.64 -12.60
CA GLU A 26 0.93 6.79 -13.47
C GLU A 26 1.38 8.02 -12.68
N ARG A 27 0.92 8.17 -11.43
CA ARG A 27 1.33 9.28 -10.56
C ARG A 27 2.64 8.96 -9.83
N ALA A 28 2.86 7.70 -9.47
CA ALA A 28 4.10 7.22 -8.86
C ALA A 28 5.30 7.35 -9.81
N HIS A 29 5.15 6.97 -11.09
CA HIS A 29 6.21 7.09 -12.10
C HIS A 29 6.70 8.52 -12.37
N ARG A 30 5.91 9.53 -12.00
CA ARG A 30 6.30 10.94 -12.11
C ARG A 30 7.06 11.48 -10.90
N GLN A 31 7.19 10.70 -9.82
CA GLN A 31 7.96 11.09 -8.65
C GLN A 31 9.42 10.70 -8.86
N ASP A 32 10.35 11.60 -8.55
CA ASP A 32 11.81 11.36 -8.59
C ASP A 32 12.30 10.41 -7.46
N ILE A 33 11.38 9.70 -6.82
CA ILE A 33 11.65 8.76 -5.74
C ILE A 33 11.67 7.36 -6.32
N ARG A 34 12.75 6.62 -6.05
CA ARG A 34 12.85 5.20 -6.39
C ARG A 34 11.73 4.40 -5.71
N GLU A 35 10.90 3.74 -6.52
CA GLU A 35 9.85 2.86 -6.05
C GLU A 35 10.41 1.65 -5.28
N LEU A 36 9.75 1.28 -4.18
CA LEU A 36 10.05 0.07 -3.43
C LEU A 36 9.02 -1.00 -3.76
N HIS A 37 9.44 -2.07 -4.42
CA HIS A 37 8.59 -3.21 -4.72
C HIS A 37 8.61 -4.20 -3.54
N ILE A 38 7.43 -4.43 -2.95
CA ILE A 38 7.27 -5.34 -1.80
C ILE A 38 6.41 -6.52 -2.22
N GLY A 39 6.97 -7.73 -2.15
CA GLY A 39 6.20 -8.97 -2.25
C GLY A 39 5.65 -9.37 -0.89
N LEU A 40 4.36 -9.71 -0.83
CA LEU A 40 3.71 -10.24 0.38
C LEU A 40 3.17 -11.65 0.11
N LEU A 41 3.80 -12.66 0.73
CA LEU A 41 3.24 -14.01 0.82
C LEU A 41 2.53 -14.14 2.16
N ASN A 42 1.21 -13.98 2.15
CA ASN A 42 0.40 -14.07 3.35
C ASN A 42 -0.04 -15.53 3.58
N ILE A 43 0.45 -16.15 4.67
CA ILE A 43 0.16 -17.54 5.08
C ILE A 43 -0.88 -17.56 6.22
N MET A 44 -1.57 -16.44 6.46
CA MET A 44 -2.61 -16.41 7.48
C MET A 44 -3.81 -17.26 7.08
N PRO A 45 -4.51 -17.88 8.05
CA PRO A 45 -5.73 -18.65 7.78
C PRO A 45 -6.81 -17.76 7.13
N ASP A 46 -7.71 -18.36 6.34
CA ASP A 46 -8.68 -17.66 5.49
C ASP A 46 -9.45 -16.55 6.22
N GLY A 47 -9.85 -16.79 7.47
CA GLY A 47 -10.58 -15.81 8.29
C GLY A 47 -9.79 -14.54 8.62
N ALA A 48 -8.46 -14.61 8.62
CA ALA A 48 -7.56 -13.52 8.94
C ALA A 48 -6.85 -12.94 7.71
N LEU A 49 -6.91 -13.59 6.54
CA LEU A 49 -6.14 -13.23 5.35
C LEU A 49 -6.28 -11.74 4.98
N LYS A 50 -7.52 -11.26 4.78
CA LYS A 50 -7.81 -9.85 4.47
C LYS A 50 -7.43 -8.90 5.60
N ALA A 51 -7.53 -9.35 6.85
CA ALA A 51 -7.20 -8.51 8.01
C ALA A 51 -5.69 -8.27 8.08
N THR A 52 -4.89 -9.31 7.86
CA THR A 52 -3.44 -9.22 7.86
C THR A 52 -2.91 -8.40 6.69
N GLU A 53 -3.50 -8.54 5.50
CA GLU A 53 -3.16 -7.65 4.37
C GLU A 53 -3.35 -6.17 4.75
N ARG A 54 -4.48 -5.82 5.36
CA ARG A 54 -4.73 -4.43 5.79
C ARG A 54 -3.75 -3.98 6.85
N GLN A 55 -3.46 -4.81 7.85
CA GLN A 55 -2.52 -4.50 8.91
C GLN A 55 -1.12 -4.24 8.34
N PHE A 56 -0.65 -5.12 7.45
CA PHE A 56 0.63 -4.98 6.78
C PHE A 56 0.71 -3.71 5.94
N LEU A 57 -0.29 -3.47 5.07
CA LEU A 57 -0.34 -2.30 4.22
C LEU A 57 -0.38 -0.99 5.02
N ARG A 58 -1.11 -0.94 6.14
CA ARG A 58 -1.14 0.23 7.04
C ARG A 58 0.23 0.53 7.64
N LEU A 59 0.99 -0.48 8.04
CA LEU A 59 2.33 -0.29 8.61
C LEU A 59 3.29 0.29 7.54
N ILE A 60 3.27 -0.29 6.34
CA ILE A 60 4.10 0.17 5.23
C ILE A 60 3.71 1.59 4.78
N GLY A 61 2.42 1.87 4.61
CA GLY A 61 1.93 3.18 4.18
C GLY A 61 2.27 4.33 5.15
N ASN A 62 2.37 4.01 6.45
CA ASN A 62 2.80 4.97 7.48
C ASN A 62 4.32 5.05 7.67
N SER A 63 5.10 4.18 7.01
CA SER A 63 6.56 4.20 7.11
C SER A 63 7.12 5.37 6.30
N ASN A 64 7.97 6.20 6.95
CA ASN A 64 8.73 7.35 6.46
C ASN A 64 8.16 8.20 5.30
N ARG A 65 7.88 9.48 5.56
CA ARG A 65 7.57 10.51 4.55
C ARG A 65 8.83 11.29 4.12
N ILE A 66 10.02 10.67 4.13
CA ILE A 66 11.32 11.36 3.98
C ILE A 66 11.46 12.19 2.69
N ALA A 67 10.67 11.95 1.65
CA ALA A 67 10.86 12.58 0.35
C ALA A 67 9.63 13.33 -0.19
N GLN A 68 8.71 13.78 0.66
CA GLN A 68 7.68 14.76 0.24
C GLN A 68 8.19 16.18 0.53
N PHE A 69 9.16 16.66 -0.24
CA PHE A 69 9.52 18.08 -0.33
C PHE A 69 9.23 18.59 -1.74
#